data_AF-A0A8B6DQT1-F1
#
_entry.id   AF-A0A8B6DQT1-F1
#
_cell.length_a   1.000
_cell.length_b   1.000
_cell.length_c   1.000
_cell.angle_alpha   90.00
_cell.angle_beta   90.00
_cell.angle_gamma   90.00
#
_symmetry.space_group_name_H-M   'P 1'
#
loop_
_entity.id
_entity.type
_entity.pdbx_description
1 polymer ?
#
loop_
_entity_poly.entity_id
_entity_poly.type
_entity_poly.pdbx_seq_one_letter_code
_entity_poly.pdbx_strand_id
1 'polypeptide(L)'
;MEKSGINILKDKEFHHSREVLSAKRKHLKSQGLGNKKLKADSFSSSEKDMLFQQNLLKTGNPEALLNTIWLNNTLHFGLRGRKEHTNMLFGDINMMTTASGEQYVEFNERLTKTRTAQ
;
A
#
# COMPACT_ATOMS: atom_id res chain seq x y z
N MET A 1 -29.15 8.08 -27.14
CA MET A 1 -29.05 6.65 -27.47
C MET A 1 -28.47 5.94 -26.27
N GLU A 2 -29.31 5.23 -25.53
CA GLU A 2 -29.01 4.62 -24.24
C GLU A 2 -28.30 3.28 -24.47
N LYS A 3 -26.99 3.21 -24.23
CA LYS A 3 -26.31 1.92 -24.06
C LYS A 3 -26.50 1.49 -22.61
N SER A 4 -27.63 0.85 -22.31
CA SER A 4 -27.68 -0.01 -21.12
C SER A 4 -26.84 -1.25 -21.42
N GLY A 5 -25.53 -1.09 -21.30
CA GLY A 5 -24.54 -2.12 -21.59
C GLY A 5 -24.57 -3.16 -20.48
N ILE A 6 -24.71 -4.42 -20.88
CA ILE A 6 -24.57 -5.58 -20.00
C ILE A 6 -23.27 -5.45 -19.19
N ASN A 7 -23.40 -5.51 -17.87
CA ASN A 7 -22.31 -5.39 -16.92
C ASN A 7 -22.07 -6.70 -16.19
N ILE A 8 -21.13 -7.49 -16.71
CA ILE A 8 -20.73 -8.80 -16.16
C ILE A 8 -20.33 -8.73 -14.67
N LEU A 9 -19.86 -7.57 -14.20
CA LEU A 9 -19.42 -7.39 -12.82
C LEU A 9 -20.56 -7.07 -11.84
N LYS A 10 -21.71 -6.58 -12.33
CA LYS A 10 -22.79 -6.07 -11.48
C LYS A 10 -24.11 -6.80 -11.72
N ASP A 11 -24.45 -7.06 -12.97
CA ASP A 11 -25.76 -7.58 -13.39
C ASP A 11 -26.06 -8.96 -12.80
N LYS A 12 -27.33 -9.17 -12.45
CA LYS A 12 -27.79 -10.35 -11.70
C LYS A 12 -27.64 -11.63 -12.51
N GLU A 13 -27.79 -11.53 -13.82
CA GLU A 13 -27.63 -12.60 -14.82
C GLU A 13 -26.25 -13.28 -14.71
N PHE A 14 -25.22 -12.55 -14.28
CA PHE A 14 -23.85 -13.06 -14.10
C PHE A 14 -23.51 -13.42 -12.66
N HIS A 15 -24.46 -13.35 -11.72
CA HIS A 15 -24.22 -13.68 -10.31
C HIS A 15 -23.65 -15.10 -10.15
N HIS A 16 -24.28 -16.08 -10.78
CA HIS A 16 -23.83 -17.47 -10.69
C HIS A 16 -22.42 -17.67 -11.26
N SER A 17 -22.11 -17.06 -12.40
CA SER A 17 -20.77 -17.11 -12.99
C SER A 17 -19.71 -16.51 -12.06
N ARG A 18 -20.02 -15.38 -11.38
CA ARG A 18 -19.13 -14.76 -10.40
C ARG A 18 -18.86 -15.67 -9.20
N GLU A 19 -19.90 -16.36 -8.70
CA GLU A 19 -19.78 -17.33 -7.61
C GLU A 19 -18.90 -18.52 -7.99
N VAL A 20 -19.11 -19.10 -9.18
CA VAL A 20 -18.29 -20.22 -9.69
C VAL A 20 -16.83 -19.80 -9.84
N LEU A 21 -16.55 -18.62 -10.41
CA LEU A 21 -15.19 -18.09 -10.53
C LEU A 21 -14.56 -17.84 -9.14
N SER A 22 -15.33 -17.34 -8.18
CA SER A 22 -14.89 -17.16 -6.79
C SER A 22 -14.49 -18.48 -6.14
N ALA A 23 -15.35 -19.51 -6.26
CA ALA A 23 -15.10 -20.85 -5.76
C ALA A 23 -13.85 -21.47 -6.41
N LYS A 24 -13.70 -21.36 -7.74
CA LYS A 24 -12.52 -21.87 -8.45
C LYS A 24 -11.24 -21.18 -8.01
N ARG A 25 -11.25 -19.85 -7.83
CA ARG A 25 -10.10 -19.10 -7.30
C ARG A 25 -9.70 -19.58 -5.90
N LYS A 26 -10.67 -19.79 -5.00
CA LYS A 26 -10.41 -20.32 -3.65
C LYS A 26 -9.79 -21.72 -3.70
N HIS A 27 -10.34 -22.62 -4.53
CA HIS A 27 -9.84 -23.98 -4.71
C HIS A 27 -8.40 -24.01 -5.27
N LEU A 28 -8.11 -23.20 -6.29
CA LEU A 28 -6.75 -23.09 -6.84
C LEU A 28 -5.77 -22.54 -5.80
N LYS A 29 -6.20 -21.56 -4.99
CA LYS A 29 -5.39 -21.02 -3.90
C LYS A 29 -5.08 -22.09 -2.83
N SER A 30 -6.04 -22.94 -2.45
CA SER A 30 -5.81 -24.03 -1.49
C SER A 30 -4.86 -25.10 -2.03
N GLN A 31 -4.80 -25.28 -3.36
CA GLN A 31 -3.82 -26.17 -4.02
C GLN A 31 -2.43 -25.52 -4.19
N GLY A 32 -2.23 -24.30 -3.69
CA GLY A 32 -0.96 -23.57 -3.83
C GLY A 32 -0.74 -22.95 -5.22
N LEU A 33 -1.72 -23.03 -6.13
CA LEU A 33 -1.69 -22.45 -7.48
C LEU A 33 -2.07 -20.96 -7.49
N GLY A 34 -2.00 -20.30 -6.34
CA GLY A 34 -2.12 -18.83 -6.25
C GLY A 34 -0.82 -18.14 -6.66
N ASN A 35 -0.84 -16.80 -6.68
CA ASN A 35 0.31 -15.96 -7.06
C ASN A 35 1.44 -15.93 -6.01
N LYS A 36 1.56 -16.95 -5.15
CA LYS A 36 2.58 -17.01 -4.09
C LYS A 36 4.00 -16.97 -4.66
N LYS A 37 4.21 -17.55 -5.86
CA LYS A 37 5.48 -17.51 -6.59
C LYS A 37 5.86 -16.10 -7.09
N LEU A 38 4.87 -15.22 -7.27
CA LEU A 38 5.05 -13.83 -7.71
C LEU A 38 4.98 -12.85 -6.54
N LYS A 39 5.04 -13.36 -5.30
CA LYS A 39 5.04 -12.51 -4.12
C LYS A 39 6.35 -11.71 -4.13
N ALA A 40 6.24 -10.39 -4.02
CA ALA A 40 7.41 -9.55 -3.80
C ALA A 40 8.10 -9.96 -2.49
N ASP A 41 9.42 -10.04 -2.53
CA ASP A 41 10.23 -10.27 -1.35
C ASP A 41 10.11 -9.09 -0.38
N SER A 42 10.21 -9.38 0.91
CA SER A 42 10.21 -8.35 1.92
C SER A 42 11.52 -7.59 1.86
N PHE A 43 11.42 -6.26 1.94
CA PHE A 43 12.59 -5.40 2.03
C PHE A 43 13.38 -5.68 3.33
N SER A 44 14.57 -6.26 3.15
CA SER A 44 15.40 -6.80 4.21
C SER A 44 16.21 -5.71 4.93
N SER A 45 16.64 -6.01 6.16
CA SER A 45 17.54 -5.11 6.90
C SER A 45 18.88 -4.94 6.20
N SER A 46 19.43 -6.01 5.60
CA SER A 46 20.69 -5.93 4.85
C SER A 46 20.60 -5.02 3.63
N GLU A 47 19.47 -5.01 2.92
CA GLU A 47 19.26 -4.09 1.80
C GLU A 47 19.16 -2.64 2.30
N LYS A 48 18.48 -2.39 3.42
CA LYS A 48 18.47 -1.06 4.06
C LYS A 48 19.88 -0.59 4.37
N ASP A 49 20.65 -1.42 5.06
CA ASP A 49 22.01 -1.10 5.49
C ASP A 49 22.91 -0.79 4.28
N MET A 50 22.80 -1.59 3.22
CA MET A 50 23.51 -1.35 1.95
C MET A 50 23.18 0.02 1.36
N LEU A 51 21.91 0.42 1.32
CA LEU A 51 21.51 1.71 0.76
C LEU A 51 22.01 2.90 1.60
N PHE A 52 22.06 2.76 2.93
CA PHE A 52 22.67 3.76 3.82
C PHE A 52 24.18 3.85 3.60
N GLN A 53 24.89 2.70 3.53
CA GLN A 53 26.33 2.65 3.26
C GLN A 53 26.70 3.26 1.90
N GLN A 54 25.87 3.03 0.89
CA GLN A 54 26.03 3.58 -0.47
C GLN A 54 25.61 5.05 -0.58
N ASN A 55 25.27 5.71 0.53
CA ASN A 55 24.87 7.12 0.54
C ASN A 55 23.59 7.43 -0.28
N LEU A 56 22.79 6.41 -0.59
CA LEU A 56 21.51 6.53 -1.28
C LEU A 56 20.38 6.93 -0.33
N LEU A 57 20.55 6.63 0.96
CA LEU A 57 19.68 7.07 2.05
C LEU A 57 20.52 7.85 3.06
N LYS A 58 20.33 9.15 3.15
CA LYS A 58 20.99 10.03 4.14
C LYS A 58 20.41 11.45 4.09
N THR A 59 20.79 12.28 5.05
CA THR A 59 20.46 13.70 5.08
C THR A 59 21.51 14.60 4.40
N GLY A 60 22.66 14.05 4.03
CA GLY A 60 23.81 14.82 3.53
C GLY A 60 23.72 15.32 2.09
N ASN A 61 22.72 14.91 1.31
CA ASN A 61 22.42 15.51 0.01
C ASN A 61 20.90 15.51 -0.24
N PRO A 62 20.39 16.40 -1.12
CA PRO A 62 18.94 16.54 -1.32
C PRO A 62 18.26 15.29 -1.88
N GLU A 63 18.91 14.57 -2.80
CA GLU A 63 18.34 13.39 -3.45
C GLU A 63 18.22 12.21 -2.48
N ALA A 64 19.28 11.93 -1.73
CA ALA A 64 19.30 10.89 -0.72
C ALA A 64 18.33 11.22 0.44
N LEU A 65 18.14 12.49 0.75
CA LEU A 65 17.15 12.91 1.74
C LEU A 65 15.74 12.61 1.25
N LEU A 66 15.42 12.97 0.00
CA LEU A 66 14.14 12.65 -0.62
C LEU A 66 13.89 11.15 -0.69
N ASN A 67 14.90 10.36 -1.08
CA ASN A 67 14.81 8.89 -1.11
C ASN A 67 14.56 8.32 0.29
N THR A 68 15.21 8.88 1.31
CA THR A 68 15.03 8.47 2.72
C THR A 68 13.61 8.74 3.19
N ILE A 69 13.09 9.94 2.95
CA ILE A 69 11.72 10.31 3.32
C ILE A 69 10.72 9.43 2.58
N TRP A 70 10.90 9.24 1.27
CA TRP A 70 10.03 8.38 0.47
C TRP A 70 10.00 6.94 0.99
N LEU A 71 11.16 6.37 1.27
CA LEU A 71 11.28 5.02 1.80
C LEU A 71 10.61 4.90 3.18
N ASN A 72 10.89 5.83 4.09
CA ASN A 72 10.30 5.82 5.43
C ASN A 72 8.77 5.93 5.38
N ASN A 73 8.25 6.84 4.57
CA ASN A 73 6.80 7.00 4.38
C ASN A 73 6.16 5.74 3.77
N THR A 74 6.85 5.08 2.85
CA THR A 74 6.38 3.82 2.24
C THR A 74 6.34 2.69 3.28
N LEU A 75 7.39 2.56 4.08
CA LEU A 75 7.54 1.46 5.05
C LEU A 75 6.63 1.63 6.27
N HIS A 76 6.54 2.84 6.82
CA HIS A 76 5.85 3.09 8.08
C HIS A 76 4.40 3.53 7.90
N PHE A 77 4.07 4.25 6.81
CA PHE A 77 2.72 4.77 6.56
C PHE A 77 2.01 4.08 5.39
N GLY A 78 2.69 3.16 4.68
CA GLY A 78 2.07 2.41 3.58
C GLY A 78 1.71 3.27 2.37
N LEU A 79 2.42 4.40 2.19
CA LEU A 79 2.28 5.26 1.00
C LEU A 79 2.96 4.59 -0.19
N ARG A 80 2.19 4.24 -1.22
CA ARG A 80 2.65 3.48 -2.39
C ARG A 80 2.68 4.32 -3.66
N GLY A 81 1.76 5.29 -3.78
CA GLY A 81 1.60 6.09 -4.98
C GLY A 81 2.33 7.42 -4.90
N ARG A 82 2.90 7.89 -6.02
CA ARG A 82 3.50 9.23 -6.11
C ARG A 82 2.58 10.33 -5.60
N LYS A 83 1.30 10.28 -5.98
CA LYS A 83 0.30 11.26 -5.56
C LYS A 83 0.14 11.31 -4.04
N GLU A 84 0.27 10.19 -3.36
CA GLU A 84 0.14 10.13 -1.91
C GLU A 84 1.30 10.86 -1.24
N HIS A 85 2.53 10.61 -1.70
CA HIS A 85 3.73 11.31 -1.21
C HIS A 85 3.71 12.80 -1.53
N THR A 86 3.35 13.20 -2.76
CA THR A 86 3.37 14.61 -3.17
C THR A 86 2.25 15.44 -2.57
N ASN A 87 1.16 14.81 -2.11
CA ASN A 87 0.02 15.49 -1.52
C ASN A 87 0.11 15.59 0.01
N MET A 88 1.16 15.04 0.63
CA MET A 88 1.39 15.24 2.06
C MET A 88 1.60 16.70 2.38
N LEU A 89 0.97 17.15 3.46
CA LEU A 89 1.05 18.51 3.95
C LEU A 89 1.61 18.53 5.37
N PHE A 90 2.10 19.71 5.76
CA PHE A 90 2.46 19.95 7.15
C PHE A 90 1.24 19.69 8.06
N GLY A 91 1.47 19.01 9.18
CA GLY A 91 0.43 18.56 10.12
C GLY A 91 -0.20 17.19 9.81
N ASP A 92 0.15 16.56 8.68
CA ASP A 92 -0.28 15.18 8.40
C ASP A 92 0.50 14.15 9.23
N ILE A 93 1.72 14.52 9.65
CA ILE A 93 2.51 13.73 10.58
C ILE A 93 2.57 14.50 11.89
N ASN A 94 2.08 13.88 12.96
CA ASN A 94 2.07 14.43 14.30
C ASN A 94 2.97 13.61 15.21
N MET A 95 3.69 14.29 16.10
CA MET A 95 4.43 13.63 17.17
C MET A 95 3.49 13.40 18.34
N MET A 96 3.42 12.15 18.77
CA MET A 96 2.52 11.68 19.81
C MET A 96 3.33 11.03 20.92
N THR A 97 2.75 10.98 22.12
CA THR A 97 3.36 10.34 23.28
C THR A 97 2.37 9.33 23.86
N THR A 98 2.83 8.11 24.14
CA THR A 98 2.03 7.09 24.81
C THR A 98 1.81 7.44 26.29
N ALA A 99 0.87 6.76 26.94
CA ALA A 99 0.68 6.90 28.39
C ALA A 99 1.92 6.50 29.20
N SER A 100 2.78 5.63 28.66
CA SER A 100 4.08 5.25 29.24
C SER A 100 5.19 6.27 28.98
N GLY A 101 4.95 7.32 28.20
CA GLY A 101 5.92 8.37 27.89
C GLY A 101 6.75 8.13 26.61
N GLU A 102 6.46 7.09 25.83
CA GLU A 102 7.18 6.79 24.59
C GLU A 102 6.70 7.66 23.44
N GLN A 103 7.63 8.23 22.68
CA GLN A 103 7.28 9.07 21.53
C GLN A 103 7.13 8.23 20.26
N TYR A 104 6.12 8.54 19.47
CA TYR A 104 5.91 7.96 18.14
C TYR A 104 5.38 9.03 17.19
N VAL A 105 5.41 8.71 15.89
CA VAL A 105 4.80 9.54 14.86
C VAL A 105 3.51 8.90 14.38
N GLU A 106 2.46 9.70 14.29
CA GLU A 106 1.16 9.31 13.74
C GLU A 106 0.96 10.00 12.40
N PHE A 107 0.59 9.22 11.37
CA PHE A 107 0.20 9.75 10.07
C PHE A 107 -1.33 9.81 9.96
N ASN A 108 -1.86 11.02 9.80
CA ASN A 108 -3.27 11.33 9.69
C ASN A 108 -3.67 11.41 8.20
N GLU A 109 -4.19 10.32 7.66
CA GLU A 109 -4.56 10.23 6.25
C GLU A 109 -5.81 11.06 5.93
N ARG A 110 -5.68 12.09 5.08
CA ARG A 110 -6.81 12.94 4.64
C ARG A 110 -7.69 12.31 3.56
N LEU A 111 -7.18 11.31 2.84
CA LEU A 111 -7.82 10.71 1.67
C LEU A 111 -8.14 9.24 1.93
N THR A 112 -9.42 8.89 2.00
CA THR A 112 -9.81 7.49 2.16
C THR A 112 -9.55 6.75 0.84
N LYS A 113 -8.65 5.77 0.84
CA LYS A 113 -8.48 4.81 -0.25
C LYS A 113 -9.73 3.92 -0.31
N THR A 114 -10.79 4.40 -0.98
CA THR A 114 -11.98 3.62 -1.37
C THR A 114 -12.46 2.61 -0.31
N ARG A 115 -13.00 3.09 0.81
CA ARG A 115 -13.93 2.29 1.62
C ARG A 115 -15.35 2.67 1.24
N THR A 116 -15.91 2.02 0.23
CA THR A 116 -17.35 1.76 0.28
C THR A 116 -17.54 0.64 1.30
N ALA A 117 -18.01 0.99 2.49
CA ALA A 117 -18.56 -0.01 3.39
C ALA A 117 -19.70 -0.72 2.66
N GLN A 118 -19.55 -2.02 2.46
CA GLN A 118 -20.63 -2.96 2.15
C GLN A 118 -20.67 -3.98 3.28
#